data_AF-W1XI42-F1
#
_entry.id   AF-W1XI42-F1
#
_cell.length_a   1.000
_cell.length_b   1.000
_cell.length_c   1.000
_cell.angle_alpha   90.00
_cell.angle_beta   90.00
_cell.angle_gamma   90.00
#
_symmetry.space_group_name_H-M   'P 1'
#
loop_
_entity.id
_entity.type
_entity.pdbx_description
1 polymer ?
#
loop_
_entity_poly.entity_id
_entity_poly.type
_entity_poly.pdbx_seq_one_letter_code
_entity_poly.pdbx_strand_id
1 'polypeptide(L)' 'LVDVQVHENIQELYEKYPDRRYFYATTKAKHTHSEVKYEIGDMLVFGPETRGLPESLLEGKEDTCIR' A
#
# COMPACT_ATOMS: atom_id res chain seq x y z
N LEU A 1 -20.68 11.46 7.61
CA LEU A 1 -20.69 11.00 6.21
C LEU A 1 -19.42 10.21 5.98
N VAL A 2 -19.52 8.98 5.47
CA VAL A 2 -18.35 8.16 5.15
C VAL A 2 -17.92 8.48 3.73
N ASP A 3 -16.65 8.83 3.53
CA ASP A 3 -16.07 8.99 2.20
C ASP A 3 -15.49 7.62 1.80
N VAL A 4 -16.19 6.91 0.92
CA VAL A 4 -15.72 5.65 0.35
C VAL A 4 -15.54 5.84 -1.15
N GLN A 5 -14.34 5.59 -1.64
CA GLN A 5 -14.02 5.69 -3.06
C GLN A 5 -13.61 4.32 -3.56
N VAL A 6 -14.30 3.86 -4.60
CA VAL A 6 -14.01 2.61 -5.28
C VAL A 6 -13.22 2.97 -6.53
N HIS A 7 -12.03 2.40 -6.64
CA HIS A 7 -11.17 2.52 -7.81
C HIS A 7 -11.15 1.18 -8.52
N GLU A 8 -11.23 1.17 -9.84
CA GLU A 8 -11.23 -0.10 -10.60
C GLU A 8 -9.85 -0.75 -10.56
N ASN A 9 -8.79 0.08 -10.53
CA ASN A 9 -7.42 -0.38 -10.51
C ASN A 9 -6.55 0.49 -9.60
N ILE A 10 -5.48 -0.10 -9.06
CA ILE A 10 -4.51 0.62 -8.22
C ILE A 10 -3.74 1.70 -9.02
N GLN A 11 -3.67 1.55 -10.34
CA GLN A 11 -3.03 2.55 -11.20
C GLN A 11 -3.73 3.91 -11.12
N GLU A 12 -5.07 3.93 -11.10
CA GLU A 12 -5.84 5.17 -10.92
C GLU A 12 -5.56 5.83 -9.57
N LEU A 13 -5.33 5.02 -8.54
CA LEU A 13 -4.96 5.52 -7.22
C LEU A 13 -3.61 6.24 -7.27
N TYR A 14 -2.63 5.67 -7.98
CA TYR A 14 -1.32 6.29 -8.19
C TYR A 14 -1.40 7.57 -9.02
N GLU A 15 -2.23 7.60 -10.06
CA GLU A 15 -2.43 8.79 -10.89
C GLU A 15 -3.16 9.91 -10.14
N LYS A 16 -4.08 9.55 -9.25
CA LYS A 16 -4.82 10.51 -8.41
C LYS A 16 -3.96 11.07 -7.28
N TYR A 17 -3.02 10.28 -6.77
CA TYR A 17 -2.18 10.64 -5.63
C TYR A 17 -0.69 10.34 -5.86
N PRO A 18 -0.07 10.89 -6.92
CA PRO A 18 1.29 10.53 -7.33
C PRO A 18 2.37 10.95 -6.34
N ASP A 19 2.06 11.95 -5.50
CA ASP A 19 2.97 12.50 -4.49
C ASP A 19 2.86 11.78 -3.13
N ARG A 20 1.97 10.79 -2.99
CA ARG A 20 1.78 10.06 -1.74
C ARG A 20 2.68 8.84 -1.67
N ARG A 21 3.10 8.48 -0.45
CA ARG A 21 3.80 7.24 -0.20
C ARG A 21 2.80 6.13 0.06
N TYR A 22 3.08 4.97 -0.51
CA TYR A 22 2.24 3.80 -0.40
C TYR A 22 2.99 2.74 0.39
N PHE A 23 2.38 2.31 1.49
CA PHE A 23 2.90 1.22 2.31
C PHE A 23 2.06 -0.03 2.08
N TYR A 24 2.73 -1.12 1.74
CA TYR A 24 2.07 -2.36 1.34
C TYR A 24 2.10 -3.35 2.49
N ALA A 25 0.94 -3.62 3.09
CA ALA A 25 0.80 -4.59 4.16
C ALA A 25 0.85 -6.01 3.56
N THR A 26 1.99 -6.68 3.72
CA THR A 26 2.21 -8.02 3.17
C THR A 26 3.04 -8.87 4.13
N THR A 27 2.68 -10.14 4.27
CA THR A 27 3.43 -11.10 5.10
C THR A 27 4.83 -11.40 4.56
N LYS A 28 5.08 -11.09 3.28
CA LYS A 28 6.39 -11.19 2.62
C LYS A 28 7.30 -9.99 2.90
N ALA A 29 6.82 -8.98 3.63
CA ALA A 29 7.61 -7.80 3.95
C ALA A 29 8.73 -8.12 4.94
N LYS A 30 9.87 -7.44 4.76
CA LYS A 30 11.02 -7.52 5.66
C LYS A 30 10.95 -6.51 6.80
N HIS A 31 10.25 -5.39 6.60
CA HIS A 31 10.16 -4.30 7.58
C HIS A 31 8.89 -4.41 8.43
N THR A 32 9.01 -4.14 9.73
CA THR A 32 7.85 -4.11 10.63
C THR A 32 7.11 -2.79 10.47
N HIS A 33 5.78 -2.81 10.46
CA HIS A 33 4.96 -1.60 10.38
C HIS A 33 5.27 -0.58 11.50
N SER A 34 5.79 -1.03 12.65
CA SER A 34 6.17 -0.18 13.78
C SER A 34 7.52 0.54 13.61
N GLU A 35 8.38 0.08 12.69
CA GLU A 35 9.68 0.70 12.43
C GLU A 35 9.58 1.83 11.40
N VAL A 36 8.47 1.87 10.67
CA VAL A 36 8.18 2.88 9.66
C VAL A 36 7.64 4.15 10.30
N LYS A 37 8.18 5.29 9.87
CA LYS A 37 7.66 6.60 10.23
C LYS A 37 6.61 7.01 9.21
N TYR A 38 5.34 6.90 9.60
CA TYR A 38 4.22 7.40 8.80
C TYR A 38 4.13 8.92 8.91
N GLU A 39 3.80 9.52 7.78
CA GLU A 39 3.57 10.94 7.59
C GLU A 39 2.11 11.18 7.18
N ILE A 40 1.65 12.41 7.35
CA ILE A 40 0.26 12.75 7.07
C ILE A 40 -0.01 12.64 5.56
N GLY A 41 -0.90 11.72 5.22
CA GLY A 41 -1.32 11.44 3.85
C GLY A 41 -0.66 10.23 3.21
N ASP A 42 0.16 9.49 3.97
CA ASP A 42 0.58 8.15 3.56
C ASP A 42 -0.62 7.22 3.42
N MET A 43 -0.54 6.34 2.42
CA MET A 43 -1.59 5.40 2.09
C MET A 43 -1.16 3.99 2.45
N LEU A 44 -1.98 3.32 3.26
CA LEU A 44 -1.78 1.92 3.65
C LEU A 44 -2.60 1.04 2.71
N VAL A 45 -1.91 0.20 1.95
CA VAL A 45 -2.48 -0.70 0.96
C VAL A 45 -2.57 -2.10 1.56
N PHE A 46 -3.79 -2.62 1.66
CA PHE A 46 -4.07 -3.96 2.16
C PHE A 46 -4.51 -4.86 1.02
N GLY A 47 -3.87 -6.02 0.91
CA GLY A 47 -4.28 -7.04 -0.04
C GLY A 47 -5.53 -7.81 0.44
N PRO A 48 -6.21 -8.52 -0.47
CA PRO A 48 -7.26 -9.46 -0.10
C PRO A 48 -6.74 -10.52 0.88
N GLU A 49 -7.52 -10.81 1.92
CA GLU A 49 -7.14 -11.68 3.05
C GLU A 49 -6.55 -13.04 2.61
N THR A 50 -7.09 -13.64 1.54
CA THR A 50 -6.68 -14.97 1.07
C THR A 50 -5.45 -14.98 0.18
N ARG A 51 -5.23 -13.94 -0.63
CA ARG A 51 -4.18 -13.93 -1.67
C ARG A 51 -3.05 -12.94 -1.38
N GLY A 52 -3.27 -12.02 -0.44
CA GLY A 52 -2.38 -10.90 -0.21
C GLY A 52 -2.27 -9.99 -1.44
N LEU A 53 -1.25 -9.13 -1.42
CA LEU A 53 -0.96 -8.26 -2.55
C LEU A 53 -0.23 -9.04 -3.66
N PRO A 54 -0.56 -8.79 -4.93
CA PRO A 54 0.13 -9.42 -6.05
C PRO A 54 1.61 -9.01 -6.07
N GLU A 55 2.50 -9.96 -6.36
CA GLU A 55 3.95 -9.75 -6.32
C GLU A 55 4.42 -8.68 -7.31
N SER A 56 3.74 -8.55 -8.45
CA SER A 56 4.02 -7.50 -9.44
C SER A 56 3.80 -6.08 -8.90
N LEU A 57 2.98 -5.89 -7.85
CA LEU A 57 2.85 -4.58 -7.19
C LEU A 57 3.96 -4.33 -6.16
N LEU A 58 4.51 -5.40 -5.58
CA LEU A 58 5.58 -5.34 -4.57
C LEU A 58 6.97 -5.22 -5.23
N GLU A 59 7.10 -5.70 -6.47
CA GLU A 59 8.34 -5.63 -7.26
C GLU A 59 8.81 -4.18 -7.41
N GLY A 60 10.03 -3.90 -6.95
CA GLY A 60 10.60 -2.55 -6.92
C GLY A 60 10.09 -1.63 -5.79
N LYS A 61 9.21 -2.12 -4.91
CA LYS A 61 8.66 -1.38 -3.75
C LYS A 61 8.95 -2.05 -2.42
N GLU A 62 9.95 -2.92 -2.39
CA GLU A 62 10.36 -3.75 -1.25
C GLU A 62 10.60 -2.94 0.03
N ASP A 63 11.15 -1.73 -0.10
CA ASP A 63 11.45 -0.80 1.00
C ASP A 63 10.18 -0.29 1.71
N THR A 64 9.07 -0.22 0.97
CA THR A 64 7.77 0.24 1.46
C THR A 64 6.83 -0.90 1.86
N CYS A 65 7.30 -2.14 1.77
CA CYS A 65 6.55 -3.32 2.21
C CYS A 65 6.66 -3.46 3.73
N ILE A 66 5.51 -3.56 4.41
CA ILE A 66 5.41 -3.66 5.87
C ILE A 66 4.66 -4.92 6.32
N ARG A 67 5.07 -5.50 7.46
CA ARG A 67 4.39 -6.61 8.15
C ARG A 67 3.96 -6.27 9.57
#